data_AF-A0A7X0R2E8-F1
#
_entry.id   AF-A0A7X0R2E8-F1
#
_cell.length_a   1.000
_cell.length_b   1.000
_cell.length_c   1.000
_cell.angle_alpha   90.00
_cell.angle_beta   90.00
_cell.angle_gamma   90.00
#
_symmetry.space_group_name_H-M   'P 1'
#
loop_
_entity.id
_entity.type
_entity.pdbx_description
1 polymer ?
#
loop_
_entity_poly.entity_id
_entity_poly.type
_entity_poly.pdbx_seq_one_letter_code
_entity_poly.pdbx_strand_id
1 'polypeptide(L)'
;MANQHDAKIEDFASDYLKKHYTQQCSLSNILVSHSEKTRRGAKADGILVFKKDLNEVFVASVSMEQASALTTLLVNFKKQGLGLLRFVTPLLVAAGCFLLGKSINNLLVMLVAPVIVAPLAFMLHSYLQKKFYIRQVEKILDNVRSIPADEHWIGLSVSSLVFRKNQLANILLSLCAEKGIGLITVGQRAKVVLMHKPDRTNCRRSDFLTYYESEENIRKAVLGDHVLRVA
;
A
#
# COMPACT_ATOMS: atom_id res chain seq x y z
N MET A 1 13.12 15.32 -11.23
CA MET A 1 11.80 15.38 -11.90
C MET A 1 10.77 14.44 -11.28
N ALA A 2 11.13 13.33 -10.61
CA ALA A 2 10.18 12.46 -9.90
C ALA A 2 9.40 13.20 -8.79
N ASN A 3 10.10 13.98 -7.95
CA ASN A 3 9.49 14.67 -6.81
C ASN A 3 8.37 15.66 -7.16
N GLN A 4 8.40 16.30 -8.33
CA GLN A 4 7.32 17.22 -8.77
C GLN A 4 6.07 16.47 -9.25
N HIS A 5 6.24 15.26 -9.77
CA HIS A 5 5.11 14.43 -10.18
C HIS A 5 4.44 13.81 -8.95
N ASP A 6 5.23 13.37 -7.97
CA ASP A 6 4.75 12.79 -6.72
C ASP A 6 3.97 13.81 -5.88
N ALA A 7 4.47 15.04 -5.76
CA ALA A 7 3.75 16.14 -5.09
C ALA A 7 2.38 16.41 -5.75
N LYS A 8 2.32 16.44 -7.08
CA LYS A 8 1.04 16.65 -7.80
C LYS A 8 0.04 15.52 -7.56
N ILE A 9 0.51 14.28 -7.40
CA ILE A 9 -0.37 13.13 -7.14
C ILE A 9 -0.95 13.20 -5.73
N GLU A 10 -0.14 13.63 -4.76
CA GLU A 10 -0.58 13.90 -3.40
C GLU A 10 -1.69 14.95 -3.37
N ASP A 11 -1.52 16.05 -4.12
CA ASP A 11 -2.55 17.10 -4.25
C ASP A 11 -3.86 16.52 -4.81
N PHE A 12 -3.81 15.77 -5.92
CA PHE A 12 -5.03 15.22 -6.53
C PHE A 12 -5.77 14.22 -5.64
N ALA A 13 -5.04 13.43 -4.87
CA ALA A 13 -5.63 12.50 -3.92
C ALA A 13 -6.22 13.21 -2.71
N SER A 14 -5.52 14.21 -2.19
CA SER A 14 -6.00 15.05 -1.09
C SER A 14 -7.27 15.81 -1.48
N ASP A 15 -7.31 16.37 -2.70
CA ASP A 15 -8.48 17.02 -3.28
C ASP A 15 -9.66 16.05 -3.45
N TYR A 16 -9.39 14.83 -3.93
CA TYR A 16 -10.41 13.80 -4.05
C TYR A 16 -11.00 13.43 -2.69
N LEU A 17 -10.15 13.20 -1.69
CA LEU A 17 -10.60 12.83 -0.35
C LEU A 17 -11.35 13.98 0.33
N LYS A 18 -10.87 15.21 0.19
CA LYS A 18 -11.59 16.40 0.65
C LYS A 18 -12.99 16.43 0.04
N LYS A 19 -13.13 16.24 -1.27
CA LYS A 19 -14.43 16.19 -1.94
C LYS A 19 -15.29 14.99 -1.50
N HIS A 20 -14.68 13.83 -1.26
CA HIS A 20 -15.37 12.64 -0.78
C HIS A 20 -15.99 12.86 0.61
N TYR A 21 -15.23 13.48 1.52
CA TYR A 21 -15.71 13.76 2.89
C TYR A 21 -16.65 14.95 2.97
N THR A 22 -16.48 16.01 2.16
CA THR A 22 -17.46 17.13 2.14
C THR A 22 -18.85 16.71 1.66
N GLN A 23 -18.95 15.66 0.86
CA GLN A 23 -20.24 15.09 0.45
C GLN A 23 -20.91 14.28 1.56
N GLN A 24 -20.14 13.77 2.53
CA GLN A 24 -20.63 12.88 3.58
C GLN A 24 -20.76 13.58 4.95
N CYS A 25 -20.00 14.65 5.19
CA CYS A 25 -19.91 15.36 6.47
C CYS A 25 -20.14 16.87 6.27
N SER A 26 -20.82 17.48 7.25
CA SER A 26 -21.08 18.93 7.30
C SER A 26 -19.78 19.73 7.27
N LEU A 27 -19.72 20.72 6.38
CA LEU A 27 -18.55 21.44 5.86
C LEU A 27 -17.66 22.20 6.86
N SER A 28 -17.94 22.23 8.16
CA SER A 28 -17.43 23.34 8.95
C SER A 28 -15.91 23.35 9.16
N ASN A 29 -15.20 22.22 9.33
CA ASN A 29 -13.76 22.26 9.67
C ASN A 29 -12.96 21.05 9.12
N ILE A 30 -12.71 20.96 7.82
CA ILE A 30 -11.76 19.96 7.26
C ILE A 30 -10.38 20.60 7.14
N LEU A 31 -9.44 20.13 7.96
CA LEU A 31 -8.04 20.48 7.88
C LEU A 31 -7.27 19.37 7.15
N VAL A 32 -6.55 19.76 6.11
CA VAL A 32 -5.60 18.90 5.40
C VAL A 32 -4.21 19.31 5.90
N SER A 33 -3.53 18.42 6.61
CA SER A 33 -2.13 18.63 6.97
C SER A 33 -1.26 17.68 6.14
N HIS A 34 -0.26 18.26 5.50
CA HIS A 34 0.73 17.52 4.72
C HIS A 34 1.92 17.17 5.61
N SER A 35 2.43 15.95 5.46
CA SER A 35 3.66 15.45 6.11
C SER A 35 3.64 15.49 7.64
N GLU A 36 2.79 14.67 8.26
CA GLU A 36 2.64 14.63 9.71
C GLU A 36 3.42 13.49 10.36
N LYS A 37 4.02 13.80 11.52
CA LYS A 37 4.77 12.82 12.31
C LYS A 37 3.96 12.38 13.50
N THR A 38 3.92 11.07 13.69
CA THR A 38 3.46 10.48 14.94
C THR A 38 4.57 10.56 15.99
N ARG A 39 4.20 10.66 17.26
CA ARG A 39 5.15 10.66 18.40
C ARG A 39 5.99 9.38 18.49
N ARG A 40 5.57 8.32 17.78
CA ARG A 40 6.30 7.04 17.67
C ARG A 40 7.26 7.01 16.47
N GLY A 41 7.38 8.10 15.72
CA GLY A 41 8.29 8.23 14.58
C GLY A 41 7.75 7.72 13.24
N ALA A 42 6.53 7.18 13.18
CA ALA A 42 5.87 6.88 11.91
C ALA A 42 5.44 8.18 11.21
N LYS A 43 5.67 8.27 9.90
CA LYS A 43 5.32 9.42 9.07
C LYS A 43 4.07 9.10 8.25
N ALA A 44 3.10 9.99 8.29
CA ALA A 44 1.98 10.02 7.35
C ALA A 44 2.29 11.07 6.28
N ASP A 45 2.09 10.71 5.02
CA ASP A 45 2.31 11.65 3.90
C ASP A 45 1.27 12.77 3.92
N GLY A 46 0.03 12.43 4.27
CA GLY A 46 -0.99 13.42 4.59
C GLY A 46 -2.00 12.90 5.60
N ILE A 47 -2.58 13.81 6.37
CA ILE A 47 -3.74 13.52 7.21
C ILE A 47 -4.86 14.51 6.91
N LEU A 48 -6.08 14.00 6.88
CA LEU A 48 -7.31 14.76 6.85
C LEU A 48 -7.95 14.65 8.22
N VAL A 49 -8.13 15.80 8.86
CA VAL A 49 -8.75 15.86 10.18
C VAL A 49 -9.98 16.74 10.11
N PHE A 50 -11.10 16.25 10.61
CA PHE A 50 -12.33 17.03 10.67
C PHE A 50 -13.17 16.71 11.90
N LYS A 51 -14.03 17.66 12.25
CA LYS A 51 -15.01 17.49 13.33
C LYS A 51 -16.25 16.80 12.77
N LYS A 52 -16.61 15.64 13.33
CA LYS A 52 -17.78 14.87 12.90
C LYS A 52 -19.02 15.23 13.72
N ASP A 53 -18.89 15.27 15.05
CA ASP A 53 -19.93 15.63 16.02
C ASP A 53 -19.40 16.65 17.05
N LEU A 54 -20.24 17.11 17.99
CA LEU A 54 -19.96 18.18 18.97
C LEU A 54 -18.58 18.11 19.65
N ASN A 55 -17.96 16.93 19.76
CA ASN A 55 -16.59 16.78 20.22
C ASN A 55 -15.81 15.58 19.64
N GLU A 56 -16.31 14.91 18.59
CA GLU A 56 -15.61 13.77 17.96
C GLU A 56 -14.76 14.29 16.80
N VAL A 57 -13.45 14.06 16.90
CA VAL A 57 -12.48 14.33 15.83
C VAL A 57 -12.29 13.06 15.04
N PHE A 58 -12.37 13.18 13.72
CA PHE A 58 -12.13 12.10 12.79
C PHE A 58 -10.82 12.36 12.05
N VAL A 59 -9.98 11.32 11.97
CA VAL A 59 -8.67 11.35 11.33
C VAL A 59 -8.63 10.31 10.21
N ALA A 60 -8.48 10.77 8.98
CA ALA A 60 -8.13 9.93 7.83
C ALA A 60 -6.65 10.11 7.49
N SER A 61 -5.90 9.01 7.44
CA SER A 61 -4.50 9.03 6.99
C SER A 61 -4.40 8.66 5.52
N VAL A 62 -3.50 9.30 4.80
CA VAL A 62 -3.20 9.03 3.39
C VAL A 62 -1.71 8.72 3.27
N SER A 63 -1.39 7.56 2.71
CA SER A 63 0.00 7.21 2.39
C SER A 63 0.21 7.08 0.89
N MET A 64 1.23 7.81 0.43
CA MET A 64 1.70 7.93 -0.96
C MET A 64 3.12 7.39 -1.14
N GLU A 65 4.00 7.57 -0.14
CA GLU A 65 5.37 7.07 -0.20
C GLU A 65 5.38 5.55 -0.35
N GLN A 66 4.57 4.87 0.47
CA GLN A 66 4.39 3.43 0.45
C GLN A 66 3.69 2.95 -0.82
N ALA A 67 2.90 3.83 -1.45
CA ALA A 67 2.22 3.57 -2.70
C ALA A 67 3.16 3.55 -3.91
N SER A 68 4.29 4.26 -3.87
CA SER A 68 5.31 4.22 -4.95
C SER A 68 5.98 2.84 -5.06
N ALA A 69 6.29 2.22 -3.92
CA ALA A 69 6.85 0.86 -3.84
C ALA A 69 5.83 -0.16 -4.37
N LEU A 70 4.58 -0.04 -3.92
CA LEU A 70 3.48 -0.91 -4.36
C LEU A 70 3.18 -0.76 -5.86
N THR A 71 3.22 0.48 -6.37
CA THR A 71 3.08 0.81 -7.79
C THR A 71 4.15 0.10 -8.62
N THR A 72 5.41 0.23 -8.21
CA THR A 72 6.55 -0.42 -8.87
C THR A 72 6.37 -1.94 -8.89
N LEU A 73 5.97 -2.54 -7.76
CA LEU A 73 5.69 -3.98 -7.67
C LEU A 73 4.59 -4.42 -8.62
N LEU A 74 3.46 -3.70 -8.67
CA LEU A 74 2.32 -4.02 -9.52
C LEU A 74 2.66 -3.90 -11.01
N VAL A 75 3.39 -2.85 -11.39
CA VAL A 75 3.81 -2.62 -12.78
C VAL A 75 4.81 -3.67 -13.23
N ASN A 76 5.80 -3.98 -12.40
CA ASN A 76 6.80 -5.00 -12.69
C ASN A 76 6.17 -6.38 -12.81
N PHE A 77 5.27 -6.74 -11.88
CA PHE A 77 4.55 -8.00 -11.94
C PHE A 77 3.66 -8.10 -13.19
N LYS A 78 3.02 -7.01 -13.63
CA LYS A 78 2.24 -7.01 -14.86
C LYS A 78 3.09 -7.22 -16.11
N LYS A 79 4.28 -6.60 -16.17
CA LYS A 79 5.17 -6.66 -17.34
C LYS A 79 5.94 -7.98 -17.42
N GLN A 80 6.50 -8.43 -16.30
CA GLN A 80 7.43 -9.56 -16.26
C GLN A 80 6.81 -10.83 -15.67
N GLY A 81 5.64 -10.72 -15.00
CA GLY A 81 5.04 -11.84 -14.29
C GLY A 81 5.95 -12.38 -13.19
N LEU A 82 6.07 -13.69 -13.14
CA LEU A 82 7.09 -14.38 -12.33
C LEU A 82 8.39 -14.37 -13.13
N GLY A 83 9.41 -13.67 -12.63
CA GLY A 83 10.66 -13.40 -13.34
C GLY A 83 11.38 -14.65 -13.86
N LEU A 84 12.22 -14.46 -14.88
CA LEU A 84 12.94 -15.52 -15.61
C LEU A 84 13.86 -16.38 -14.73
N LEU A 85 14.23 -15.90 -13.54
CA LEU A 85 15.02 -16.64 -12.55
C LEU A 85 14.42 -18.00 -12.18
N ARG A 86 13.09 -18.17 -12.33
CA ARG A 86 12.42 -19.46 -12.15
C ARG A 86 12.92 -20.57 -13.06
N PHE A 87 13.52 -20.24 -14.20
CA PHE A 87 14.09 -21.21 -15.15
C PHE A 87 15.57 -21.51 -14.86
N VAL A 88 16.27 -20.58 -14.20
CA VAL A 88 17.68 -20.75 -13.84
C VAL A 88 17.82 -21.72 -12.67
N THR A 89 16.93 -21.63 -11.68
CA THR A 89 16.95 -22.52 -10.51
C THR A 89 16.81 -24.01 -10.85
N PRO A 90 15.84 -24.49 -11.65
CA PRO A 90 15.77 -25.90 -12.03
C PRO A 90 16.97 -26.35 -12.87
N LEU A 91 17.53 -25.46 -13.70
CA LEU A 91 18.70 -25.77 -14.52
C LEU A 91 19.96 -25.96 -13.66
N LEU A 92 20.17 -25.10 -12.65
CA LEU A 92 21.25 -25.26 -11.69
C LEU A 92 21.08 -26.52 -10.84
N VAL A 93 19.85 -26.82 -10.41
CA VAL A 93 19.55 -28.03 -9.65
C VAL A 93 19.77 -29.29 -10.50
N ALA A 94 19.34 -29.28 -11.77
CA ALA A 94 19.59 -30.37 -12.71
C ALA A 94 21.09 -30.60 -12.95
N ALA A 95 21.85 -29.51 -13.18
CA ALA A 95 23.30 -29.58 -13.35
C ALA A 95 24.00 -30.12 -12.08
N GLY A 96 23.56 -29.69 -10.90
CA GLY A 96 24.04 -30.20 -9.62
C GLY A 96 23.78 -31.70 -9.44
N CYS A 97 22.56 -32.16 -9.73
CA CYS A 97 22.22 -33.58 -9.70
C CYS A 97 23.05 -34.41 -10.69
N PHE A 98 23.28 -33.89 -11.90
CA PHE A 98 24.12 -34.55 -12.91
C PHE A 98 25.57 -34.70 -12.45
N LEU A 99 26.17 -33.63 -11.92
CA LEU A 99 27.55 -33.65 -11.41
C LEU A 99 27.71 -34.59 -10.21
N LEU A 100 26.74 -34.60 -9.28
CA LEU A 100 26.72 -35.52 -8.14
C LEU A 100 26.57 -36.98 -8.59
N GLY A 101 25.67 -37.26 -9.54
CA GLY A 101 25.50 -38.60 -10.10
C GLY A 101 26.78 -39.11 -10.77
N LYS A 102 27.50 -38.23 -11.48
CA LYS A 102 28.82 -38.54 -12.06
C LYS A 102 29.87 -38.85 -10.99
N SER A 103 29.92 -38.08 -9.91
CA SER A 103 30.91 -38.28 -8.83
C SER A 103 30.72 -39.60 -8.08
N ILE A 104 29.48 -40.08 -7.95
CA ILE A 104 29.15 -41.32 -7.24
C ILE A 104 29.04 -42.50 -8.22
N ASN A 105 29.30 -42.26 -9.52
CA ASN A 105 29.15 -43.22 -10.61
C ASN A 105 27.77 -43.90 -10.64
N ASN A 106 26.73 -43.16 -10.22
CA ASN A 106 25.36 -43.67 -10.11
C ASN A 106 24.49 -43.11 -11.25
N LEU A 107 24.21 -43.98 -12.23
CA LEU A 107 23.40 -43.67 -13.41
C LEU A 107 21.98 -43.20 -13.08
N LEU A 108 21.37 -43.74 -12.01
CA LEU A 108 20.03 -43.33 -11.58
C LEU A 108 20.01 -41.89 -11.09
N VAL A 109 21.00 -41.51 -10.28
CA VAL A 109 21.14 -40.13 -9.78
C VAL A 109 21.51 -39.18 -10.93
N MET A 110 22.27 -39.66 -11.92
CA MET A 110 22.69 -38.83 -13.05
C MET A 110 21.54 -38.53 -14.03
N LEU A 111 20.65 -39.50 -14.31
CA LEU A 111 19.61 -39.36 -15.34
C LEU A 111 18.20 -39.20 -14.79
N VAL A 112 17.84 -39.93 -13.73
CA VAL A 112 16.46 -39.93 -13.20
C VAL A 112 16.23 -38.74 -12.25
N ALA A 113 17.20 -38.44 -11.39
CA ALA A 113 17.05 -37.37 -10.41
C ALA A 113 16.85 -35.98 -11.04
N PRO A 114 17.59 -35.54 -12.08
CA PRO A 114 17.36 -34.22 -12.70
C PRO A 114 15.95 -34.09 -13.29
N VAL A 115 15.40 -35.16 -13.88
CA VAL A 115 14.08 -35.15 -14.51
C VAL A 115 12.96 -34.97 -13.49
N ILE A 116 13.14 -35.47 -12.26
CA ILE A 116 12.13 -35.35 -11.19
C ILE A 116 12.35 -34.08 -10.36
N VAL A 117 13.60 -33.81 -9.98
CA VAL A 117 13.94 -32.73 -9.05
C VAL A 117 13.85 -31.36 -9.72
N ALA A 118 14.16 -31.25 -11.02
CA ALA A 118 14.09 -29.95 -11.71
C ALA A 118 12.64 -29.40 -11.82
N PRO A 119 11.63 -30.19 -12.23
CA PRO A 119 10.24 -29.73 -12.18
C PRO A 119 9.76 -29.37 -10.77
N LEU A 120 10.14 -30.16 -9.76
CA LEU A 120 9.81 -29.86 -8.35
C LEU A 120 10.46 -28.55 -7.90
N ALA A 121 11.73 -28.32 -8.24
CA ALA A 121 12.43 -27.08 -7.95
C ALA A 121 11.77 -25.88 -8.65
N PHE A 122 11.34 -26.03 -9.91
CA PHE A 122 10.60 -25.00 -10.64
C PHE A 122 9.27 -24.66 -9.95
N MET A 123 8.48 -25.67 -9.57
CA MET A 123 7.21 -25.48 -8.86
C MET A 123 7.43 -24.80 -7.52
N LEU A 124 8.40 -25.27 -6.73
CA LEU A 124 8.72 -24.71 -5.43
C LEU A 124 9.21 -23.26 -5.54
N HIS A 125 10.10 -22.97 -6.49
CA HIS A 125 10.60 -21.62 -6.71
C HIS A 125 9.47 -20.67 -7.13
N SER A 126 8.61 -21.10 -8.06
CA SER A 126 7.45 -20.32 -8.50
C SER A 126 6.49 -20.03 -7.34
N TYR A 127 6.23 -21.03 -6.49
CA TYR A 127 5.39 -20.87 -5.30
C TYR A 127 6.00 -19.89 -4.28
N LEU A 128 7.29 -20.05 -3.97
CA LEU A 128 8.01 -19.18 -3.04
C LEU A 128 8.10 -17.75 -3.55
N GLN A 129 8.35 -17.55 -4.84
CA GLN A 129 8.38 -16.24 -5.46
C GLN A 129 7.01 -15.56 -5.40
N LYS A 130 5.92 -16.28 -5.68
CA LYS A 130 4.56 -15.76 -5.51
C LYS A 130 4.30 -15.36 -4.06
N LYS A 131 4.65 -16.22 -3.10
CA LYS A 131 4.50 -15.95 -1.66
C LYS A 131 5.33 -14.75 -1.21
N PHE A 132 6.51 -14.55 -1.78
CA PHE A 132 7.37 -13.40 -1.52
C PHE A 132 6.72 -12.09 -1.97
N TYR A 133 6.14 -12.03 -3.17
CA TYR A 133 5.40 -10.84 -3.62
C TYR A 133 4.19 -10.54 -2.73
N ILE A 134 3.42 -11.56 -2.34
CA ILE A 134 2.27 -11.38 -1.44
C ILE A 134 2.72 -10.80 -0.10
N ARG A 135 3.79 -11.35 0.50
CA ARG A 135 4.35 -10.85 1.76
C ARG A 135 4.87 -9.42 1.66
N GLN A 136 5.44 -9.03 0.52
CA GLN A 136 5.85 -7.64 0.31
C GLN A 136 4.66 -6.69 0.29
N VAL A 137 3.59 -7.06 -0.43
CA VAL A 137 2.34 -6.28 -0.44
C VAL A 137 1.77 -6.19 0.98
N GLU A 138 1.70 -7.32 1.69
CA GLU A 138 1.19 -7.39 3.05
C GLU A 138 1.97 -6.49 4.01
N LYS A 139 3.31 -6.54 3.95
CA LYS A 139 4.22 -5.69 4.75
C LYS A 139 4.02 -4.20 4.46
N ILE A 140 3.81 -3.83 3.19
CA ILE A 140 3.50 -2.44 2.83
C ILE A 140 2.17 -2.02 3.46
N LEU A 141 1.13 -2.85 3.37
CA LEU A 141 -0.16 -2.56 3.99
C LEU A 141 -0.10 -2.50 5.52
N ASP A 142 0.74 -3.32 6.16
CA ASP A 142 0.97 -3.27 7.61
C ASP A 142 1.65 -1.96 8.04
N ASN A 143 2.57 -1.45 7.23
CA ASN A 143 3.18 -0.15 7.47
C ASN A 143 2.14 0.97 7.41
N VAL A 144 1.21 0.94 6.44
CA VAL A 144 0.11 1.92 6.37
C VAL A 144 -0.77 1.83 7.60
N ARG A 145 -1.15 0.61 7.99
CA ARG A 145 -2.02 0.36 9.16
C ARG A 145 -1.36 0.75 10.49
N SER A 146 -0.03 0.77 10.55
CA SER A 146 0.69 1.18 11.76
C SER A 146 0.48 2.66 12.12
N ILE A 147 0.03 3.48 11.16
CA ILE A 147 -0.30 4.89 11.35
C ILE A 147 -1.65 4.97 12.08
N PRO A 148 -1.76 5.67 13.21
CA PRO A 148 -3.01 5.80 13.96
C PRO A 148 -3.99 6.72 13.20
N ALA A 149 -5.12 6.20 12.75
CA ALA A 149 -6.18 6.93 12.06
C ALA A 149 -7.49 6.14 12.12
N ASP A 150 -8.64 6.81 11.98
CA ASP A 150 -9.97 6.18 11.89
C ASP A 150 -10.14 5.46 10.56
N GLU A 151 -9.72 6.09 9.46
CA GLU A 151 -9.69 5.51 8.12
C GLU A 151 -8.29 5.61 7.51
N HIS A 152 -7.86 4.55 6.84
CA HIS A 152 -6.57 4.49 6.16
C HIS A 152 -6.75 4.50 4.66
N TRP A 153 -6.02 5.36 3.97
CA TRP A 153 -6.05 5.47 2.52
C TRP A 153 -4.68 5.27 1.91
N ILE A 154 -4.66 4.57 0.77
CA ILE A 154 -3.48 4.42 -0.08
C ILE A 154 -3.80 5.00 -1.44
N GLY A 155 -2.95 5.93 -1.90
CA GLY A 155 -3.06 6.51 -3.22
C GLY A 155 -2.00 6.00 -4.18
N LEU A 156 -2.39 5.15 -5.13
CA LEU A 156 -1.44 4.62 -6.12
C LEU A 156 -1.35 5.52 -7.35
N SER A 157 -0.13 5.90 -7.73
CA SER A 157 0.17 6.59 -8.98
C SER A 157 0.21 5.63 -10.17
N VAL A 158 -0.93 5.04 -10.50
CA VAL A 158 -1.05 4.11 -11.62
C VAL A 158 -2.30 4.34 -12.42
N SER A 159 -2.20 4.07 -13.72
CA SER A 159 -3.39 3.88 -14.53
C SER A 159 -4.18 2.69 -13.99
N SER A 160 -5.51 2.82 -13.94
CA SER A 160 -6.44 1.73 -13.63
C SER A 160 -6.23 0.51 -14.54
N LEU A 161 -5.63 0.69 -15.72
CA LEU A 161 -5.24 -0.42 -16.60
C LEU A 161 -4.24 -1.38 -15.94
N VAL A 162 -3.42 -0.95 -14.99
CA VAL A 162 -2.47 -1.82 -14.26
C VAL A 162 -3.18 -2.91 -13.46
N PHE A 163 -4.42 -2.66 -13.03
CA PHE A 163 -5.26 -3.62 -12.32
C PHE A 163 -5.89 -4.66 -13.25
N ARG A 164 -6.09 -4.32 -14.53
CA ARG A 164 -6.73 -5.23 -15.50
C ARG A 164 -5.85 -6.46 -15.75
N LYS A 165 -6.41 -7.66 -15.48
CA LYS A 165 -5.76 -8.97 -15.63
C LYS A 165 -4.49 -9.15 -14.78
N ASN A 166 -4.36 -8.41 -13.68
CA ASN A 166 -3.22 -8.52 -12.79
C ASN A 166 -3.59 -9.29 -11.52
N GLN A 167 -3.07 -10.51 -11.38
CA GLN A 167 -3.34 -11.35 -10.22
C GLN A 167 -2.86 -10.72 -8.90
N LEU A 168 -1.71 -10.03 -8.92
CA LEU A 168 -1.18 -9.35 -7.74
C LEU A 168 -2.07 -8.17 -7.34
N ALA A 169 -2.66 -7.47 -8.31
CA ALA A 169 -3.60 -6.38 -8.04
C ALA A 169 -4.90 -6.88 -7.39
N ASN A 170 -5.40 -8.05 -7.80
CA ASN A 170 -6.56 -8.67 -7.15
C ASN A 170 -6.25 -9.07 -5.70
N ILE A 171 -5.05 -9.62 -5.46
CA ILE A 171 -4.59 -9.96 -4.11
C ILE A 171 -4.42 -8.71 -3.25
N LEU A 172 -3.90 -7.62 -3.83
CA LEU A 172 -3.85 -6.34 -3.15
C LEU A 172 -5.25 -5.87 -2.74
N LEU A 173 -6.24 -5.92 -3.64
CA LEU A 173 -7.62 -5.53 -3.32
C LEU A 173 -8.22 -6.40 -2.21
N SER A 174 -7.98 -7.70 -2.21
CA SER A 174 -8.46 -8.58 -1.13
C SER A 174 -7.79 -8.26 0.20
N LEU A 175 -6.49 -7.98 0.20
CA LEU A 175 -5.76 -7.62 1.42
C LEU A 175 -6.17 -6.23 1.93
N CYS A 176 -6.44 -5.28 1.03
CA CYS A 176 -7.03 -3.98 1.39
C CYS A 176 -8.39 -4.17 2.04
N ALA A 177 -9.25 -5.01 1.48
CA ALA A 177 -10.56 -5.31 2.05
C ALA A 177 -10.49 -6.01 3.41
N GLU A 178 -9.58 -6.98 3.56
CA GLU A 178 -9.37 -7.68 4.83
C GLU A 178 -8.84 -6.74 5.93
N LYS A 179 -8.00 -5.77 5.56
CA LYS A 179 -7.41 -4.81 6.49
C LYS A 179 -8.24 -3.54 6.68
N GLY A 180 -9.33 -3.36 5.93
CA GLY A 180 -10.17 -2.15 5.97
C GLY A 180 -9.50 -0.90 5.38
N ILE A 181 -8.55 -1.05 4.46
CA ILE A 181 -7.76 0.06 3.91
C ILE A 181 -8.35 0.52 2.59
N GLY A 182 -8.71 1.80 2.50
CA GLY A 182 -9.19 2.45 1.29
C GLY A 182 -8.10 2.55 0.22
N LEU A 183 -8.47 2.30 -1.04
CA LEU A 183 -7.55 2.32 -2.16
C LEU A 183 -8.08 3.24 -3.26
N ILE A 184 -7.28 4.25 -3.61
CA ILE A 184 -7.51 5.12 -4.76
C ILE A 184 -6.36 4.99 -5.75
N THR A 185 -6.66 5.14 -7.03
CA THR A 185 -5.63 5.22 -8.08
C THR A 185 -5.71 6.56 -8.77
N VAL A 186 -4.57 7.22 -8.93
CA VAL A 186 -4.43 8.48 -9.67
C VAL A 186 -3.74 8.17 -11.00
N GLY A 187 -4.48 8.31 -12.09
CA GLY A 187 -3.93 8.13 -13.44
C GLY A 187 -3.19 9.37 -13.95
N GLN A 188 -2.45 9.22 -15.05
CA GLN A 188 -1.67 10.30 -15.70
C GLN A 188 -2.49 11.55 -16.09
N ARG A 189 -3.81 11.41 -16.31
CA ARG A 189 -4.71 12.53 -16.62
C ARG A 189 -5.37 13.13 -15.36
N ALA A 190 -4.74 13.00 -14.20
CA ALA A 190 -5.29 13.40 -12.90
C ALA A 190 -6.65 12.75 -12.56
N LYS A 191 -7.00 11.65 -13.26
CA LYS A 191 -8.26 10.94 -13.01
C LYS A 191 -8.07 10.05 -11.78
N VAL A 192 -8.76 10.41 -10.70
CA VAL A 192 -8.83 9.58 -9.49
C VAL A 192 -9.94 8.56 -9.65
N VAL A 193 -9.64 7.30 -9.36
CA VAL A 193 -10.60 6.19 -9.36
C VAL A 193 -10.54 5.52 -8.00
N LEU A 194 -11.70 5.42 -7.35
CA LEU A 194 -11.88 4.65 -6.13
C LEU A 194 -11.92 3.17 -6.47
N MET A 195 -10.98 2.41 -5.94
CA MET A 195 -10.90 0.96 -6.13
C MET A 195 -11.55 0.21 -4.96
N HIS A 196 -11.34 0.70 -3.74
CA HIS A 196 -11.90 0.11 -2.53
C HIS A 196 -12.16 1.20 -1.47
N LYS A 197 -13.26 1.08 -0.72
CA LYS A 197 -13.60 2.00 0.37
C LYS A 197 -12.93 1.53 1.66
N PRO A 198 -12.46 2.43 2.54
CA PRO A 198 -11.92 2.06 3.83
C PRO A 198 -13.04 1.58 4.76
N ASP A 199 -12.65 0.77 5.75
CA ASP A 199 -13.47 0.50 6.92
C ASP A 199 -13.00 1.38 8.07
N ARG A 200 -13.96 1.76 8.92
CA ARG A 200 -13.67 2.58 10.10
C ARG A 200 -13.09 1.74 11.21
N THR A 201 -12.03 2.25 11.81
CA THR A 201 -11.45 1.70 13.03
C THR A 201 -11.82 2.59 14.21
N ASN A 202 -12.34 2.00 15.28
CA ASN A 202 -12.71 2.75 16.48
C ASN A 202 -11.50 2.83 17.42
N CYS A 203 -11.17 4.04 17.87
CA CYS A 203 -10.15 4.23 18.90
C CYS A 203 -10.69 3.80 20.28
N ARG A 204 -9.95 2.97 21.01
CA ARG A 204 -10.33 2.55 22.37
C ARG A 204 -10.07 3.60 23.45
N ARG A 205 -9.21 4.58 23.19
CA ARG A 205 -8.70 5.52 24.21
C ARG A 205 -9.16 6.97 24.07
N SER A 206 -9.79 7.32 22.96
CA SER A 206 -10.52 8.57 22.67
C SER A 206 -10.50 8.80 21.16
N ASP A 207 -9.39 9.36 20.66
CA ASP A 207 -9.19 9.93 19.35
C ASP A 207 -7.74 9.67 18.89
N PHE A 208 -7.56 9.37 17.61
CA PHE A 208 -6.27 9.08 17.00
C PHE A 208 -5.35 10.30 16.91
N LEU A 209 -5.87 11.53 17.01
CA LEU A 209 -5.07 12.75 16.94
C LEU A 209 -4.03 12.85 18.08
N THR A 210 -4.29 12.21 19.22
CA THR A 210 -3.38 12.16 20.38
C THR A 210 -2.00 11.56 20.09
N TYR A 211 -1.90 10.75 19.03
CA TYR A 211 -0.66 10.11 18.64
C TYR A 211 0.23 10.97 17.74
N TYR A 212 -0.24 12.14 17.31
CA TYR A 212 0.50 13.06 16.44
C TYR A 212 1.25 14.12 17.25
N GLU A 213 2.39 14.57 16.70
CA GLU A 213 3.19 15.64 17.31
C GLU A 213 2.47 16.99 17.24
N SER A 214 1.75 17.23 16.15
CA SER A 214 1.00 18.45 15.83
C SER A 214 -0.40 18.52 16.45
N GLU A 215 -0.72 17.64 17.40
CA GLU A 215 -2.04 17.52 18.03
C GLU A 215 -2.63 18.88 18.41
N GLU A 216 -1.89 19.70 19.17
CA GLU A 216 -2.40 20.98 19.69
C GLU A 216 -2.74 21.97 18.57
N ASN A 217 -1.92 22.00 17.51
CA ASN A 217 -2.12 22.90 16.38
C ASN A 217 -3.34 22.48 15.57
N ILE A 218 -3.49 21.18 15.33
CA ILE A 218 -4.63 20.63 14.59
C ILE A 218 -5.92 20.80 15.39
N ARG A 219 -5.91 20.52 16.71
CA ARG A 219 -7.08 20.75 17.56
C ARG A 219 -7.48 22.21 17.58
N LYS A 220 -6.53 23.15 17.69
CA LYS A 220 -6.84 24.60 17.64
C LYS A 220 -7.45 25.00 16.30
N ALA A 221 -6.99 24.44 15.19
CA ALA A 221 -7.51 24.80 13.87
C ALA A 221 -8.86 24.14 13.54
N VAL A 222 -9.16 22.96 14.11
CA VAL A 222 -10.40 22.21 13.83
C VAL A 222 -11.50 22.45 14.87
N LEU A 223 -11.12 22.69 16.13
CA LEU A 223 -12.04 22.91 17.26
C LEU A 223 -12.01 24.35 17.79
N GLY A 224 -10.97 25.12 17.48
CA GLY A 224 -10.93 26.53 17.87
C GLY A 224 -11.99 27.27 17.09
N ASP A 225 -12.96 27.83 17.80
CA ASP A 225 -13.91 28.77 17.23
C ASP A 225 -13.14 29.82 16.45
N HIS A 226 -13.48 30.00 15.17
CA HIS A 226 -13.16 31.23 14.46
C HIS A 226 -13.85 32.37 15.22
N VAL A 227 -13.17 32.91 16.23
CA VAL A 227 -13.42 34.25 16.71
C VAL A 227 -13.09 35.13 15.51
N LEU A 228 -14.12 35.44 14.71
CA LEU A 228 -14.09 36.47 13.70
C LEU A 228 -13.52 37.72 14.37
N ARG A 229 -12.25 38.01 14.12
CA ARG A 229 -11.71 39.35 14.30
C ARG A 229 -12.36 40.21 13.22
N VAL A 230 -13.55 40.73 13.54
CA VAL A 230 -14.10 41.91 12.88
C VAL A 230 -13.20 43.06 13.30
N ALA A 231 -12.40 43.55 12.37
CA ALA A 231 -11.70 44.82 12.48
C ALA A 231 -12.65 45.94 12.03
#